data_AF-A0A091G8F7-F1
#
_entry.id   AF-A0A091G8F7-F1
#
_cell.length_a   1.000
_cell.length_b   1.000
_cell.length_c   1.000
_cell.angle_alpha   90.00
_cell.angle_beta   90.00
_cell.angle_gamma   90.00
#
_symmetry.space_group_name_H-M   'P 1'
#
loop_
_entity.id
_entity.type
_entity.pdbx_description
1 polymer ?
#
loop_
_entity_poly.entity_id
_entity_poly.type
_entity_poly.pdbx_seq_one_letter_code
_entity_poly.pdbx_strand_id
1 'polypeptide(L)'
;MNGTRQQSLFFVSLPELQKLCATTITLNSQIPETEIRSTQIKICRQLLFLHQDILSAPVIGTLSQISVVMAIPFYKSGICQAYAEKQGATVSAERCHSS
;
A
#
# COMPACT_ATOMS: atom_id res chain seq x y z
N MET A 1 41.65 -14.27 22.64
CA MET A 1 40.72 -14.15 21.51
C MET A 1 39.32 -13.94 22.09
N ASN A 2 38.89 -12.68 22.19
CA ASN A 2 37.60 -12.32 22.79
C ASN A 2 36.49 -12.71 21.82
N GLY A 3 35.77 -13.79 22.13
CA GLY A 3 34.60 -14.22 21.38
C GLY A 3 33.50 -13.16 21.50
N THR A 4 33.38 -12.31 20.49
CA THR A 4 32.23 -11.43 20.30
C THR A 4 31.00 -12.31 20.14
N ARG A 5 30.20 -12.47 21.21
CA ARG A 5 28.87 -13.08 21.10
C ARG A 5 28.03 -12.18 20.19
N GLN A 6 27.85 -12.57 18.93
CA GLN A 6 26.86 -11.95 18.05
C GLN A 6 25.49 -12.13 18.70
N GLN A 7 24.91 -11.02 19.18
CA GLN A 7 23.50 -11.02 19.57
C GLN A 7 22.67 -11.24 18.31
N SER A 8 22.04 -12.42 18.22
CA SER A 8 21.06 -12.68 17.17
C SER A 8 19.92 -11.69 17.33
N LEU A 9 19.77 -10.81 16.34
CA LEU A 9 18.62 -9.93 16.24
C LEU A 9 17.44 -10.82 15.85
N PHE A 10 16.62 -11.16 16.84
CA PHE A 10 15.33 -11.79 16.57
C PHE A 10 14.46 -10.72 15.92
N PHE A 11 14.18 -10.91 14.63
CA PHE A 11 13.17 -10.13 13.96
C PHE A 11 11.83 -10.37 14.68
N VAL A 12 11.07 -9.29 14.83
CA VAL A 12 9.66 -9.34 15.22
C VAL A 12 8.97 -10.40 14.37
N SER A 13 8.06 -11.19 14.97
CA SER A 13 7.27 -12.20 14.26
C SER A 13 6.79 -11.65 12.92
N LEU A 14 6.94 -12.42 11.83
CA LEU A 14 6.45 -11.99 10.53
C LEU A 14 4.96 -11.64 10.64
N PRO A 15 4.50 -10.56 9.98
CA PRO A 15 3.09 -10.22 9.98
C PRO A 15 2.27 -11.39 9.45
N GLU A 16 1.10 -11.63 10.02
CA GLU A 16 0.20 -12.69 9.60
C GLU A 16 -0.37 -12.36 8.22
N LEU A 17 0.35 -12.76 7.16
CA LEU A 17 0.02 -12.43 5.76
C LEU A 17 -1.41 -12.81 5.38
N GLN A 18 -1.96 -13.86 5.99
CA GLN A 18 -3.33 -14.34 5.81
C GLN A 18 -4.39 -13.31 6.24
N LYS A 19 -4.02 -12.35 7.09
CA LYS A 19 -4.89 -11.27 7.58
C LYS A 19 -4.74 -9.99 6.76
N LEU A 20 -3.89 -10.00 5.72
CA LEU A 20 -3.63 -8.88 4.85
C LEU A 20 -4.21 -9.12 3.46
N CYS A 21 -4.57 -8.05 2.76
CA CYS A 21 -4.96 -8.09 1.36
C CYS A 21 -4.16 -7.06 0.56
N ALA A 22 -3.97 -7.33 -0.73
CA ALA A 22 -3.38 -6.41 -1.68
C ALA A 22 -4.44 -5.91 -2.67
N THR A 23 -4.46 -4.60 -2.90
CA THR A 23 -5.31 -3.95 -3.90
C THR A 23 -4.49 -2.95 -4.71
N THR A 24 -5.04 -2.51 -5.85
CA THR A 24 -4.45 -1.50 -6.71
C THR A 24 -5.36 -0.28 -6.78
N ILE A 25 -4.82 0.89 -6.46
CA ILE A 25 -5.45 2.17 -6.74
C ILE A 25 -5.01 2.61 -8.14
N THR A 26 -5.96 2.84 -9.03
CA THR A 26 -5.71 3.37 -10.37
C THR A 26 -6.15 4.82 -10.44
N LEU A 27 -5.19 5.70 -10.69
CA LEU A 27 -5.40 7.12 -10.90
C LEU A 27 -6.15 7.39 -12.20
N ASN A 28 -6.88 8.49 -12.23
CA ASN A 28 -7.64 8.89 -13.40
C ASN A 28 -6.73 9.17 -14.61
N SER A 29 -7.13 8.64 -15.78
CA SER A 29 -6.55 8.94 -17.10
C SER A 29 -6.53 10.42 -17.48
N GLN A 30 -7.38 11.26 -16.87
CA GLN A 30 -7.42 12.69 -17.16
C GLN A 30 -6.31 13.51 -16.46
N ILE A 31 -5.51 12.89 -15.58
CA ILE A 31 -4.37 13.56 -14.96
C ILE A 31 -3.23 13.68 -16.00
N PRO A 32 -2.67 14.88 -16.23
CA PRO A 32 -1.53 15.05 -17.13
C PRO A 32 -0.36 14.16 -16.71
N GLU A 33 0.31 13.51 -17.66
CA GLU A 33 1.42 12.59 -17.37
C GLU A 33 2.53 13.21 -16.50
N THR A 34 2.76 14.52 -16.66
CA THR A 34 3.71 15.31 -15.87
C THR A 34 3.36 15.36 -14.37
N GLU A 35 2.07 15.27 -14.03
CA GLU A 35 1.52 15.35 -12.68
C GLU A 35 1.20 13.98 -12.06
N ILE A 36 1.17 12.92 -12.86
CA ILE A 36 0.81 11.58 -12.38
C ILE A 36 1.73 11.12 -11.25
N ARG A 37 3.05 11.24 -11.42
CA ARG A 37 4.01 10.84 -10.35
C ARG A 37 3.88 11.69 -9.10
N SER A 38 3.70 13.00 -9.25
CA SER A 38 3.51 13.91 -8.12
C SER A 38 2.27 13.50 -7.31
N THR A 39 1.21 13.09 -8.01
CA THR A 39 -0.05 12.61 -7.43
C THR A 39 0.10 11.27 -6.75
N GLN A 40 0.78 10.29 -7.35
CA GLN A 40 1.08 9.00 -6.72
C GLN A 40 1.81 9.19 -5.38
N ILE A 41 2.85 10.03 -5.37
CA ILE A 41 3.64 10.31 -4.17
C ILE A 41 2.77 10.96 -3.09
N LYS A 42 1.92 11.93 -3.45
CA LYS A 42 1.00 12.58 -2.51
C LYS A 42 0.04 11.56 -1.88
N ILE A 43 -0.55 10.69 -2.69
CA ILE A 43 -1.48 9.64 -2.22
C ILE A 43 -0.77 8.65 -1.30
N CYS A 44 0.39 8.13 -1.70
CA CYS A 44 1.15 7.18 -0.87
C CYS A 44 1.51 7.79 0.49
N ARG A 45 1.97 9.04 0.50
CA ARG A 45 2.29 9.77 1.74
C ARG A 45 1.07 10.01 2.62
N GLN A 46 -0.07 10.35 2.04
CA GLN A 46 -1.30 10.58 2.79
C GLN A 46 -1.84 9.30 3.40
N LEU A 47 -1.85 8.19 2.66
CA LEU A 47 -2.25 6.88 3.17
C LEU A 47 -1.37 6.45 4.36
N LEU A 48 -0.04 6.59 4.22
CA LEU A 48 0.91 6.30 5.29
C LEU A 48 0.68 7.16 6.54
N PHE A 49 0.35 8.45 6.35
CA PHE A 49 0.11 9.37 7.47
C PHE A 49 -1.21 9.09 8.19
N LEU A 50 -2.26 8.71 7.46
CA LEU A 50 -3.57 8.43 8.02
C LEU A 50 -3.63 7.07 8.71
N HIS A 51 -2.90 6.09 8.18
CA HIS A 51 -2.94 4.71 8.67
C HIS A 51 -1.55 4.08 8.65
N GLN A 52 -0.95 3.92 9.83
CA GLN A 52 0.39 3.36 9.98
C GLN A 52 0.52 1.91 9.49
N ASP A 53 -0.59 1.17 9.49
CA ASP A 53 -0.64 -0.23 9.09
C ASP A 53 -0.88 -0.43 7.58
N ILE A 54 -0.87 0.65 6.79
CA ILE A 54 -0.97 0.60 5.34
C ILE A 54 0.40 0.75 4.71
N LEU A 55 0.73 -0.19 3.83
CA LEU A 55 1.87 -0.07 2.92
C LEU A 55 1.35 0.33 1.55
N SER A 56 1.90 1.40 0.97
CA SER A 56 1.55 1.83 -0.39
C SER A 56 2.79 2.23 -1.19
N ALA A 57 2.79 1.88 -2.47
CA ALA A 57 3.88 2.21 -3.38
C ALA A 57 3.39 2.36 -4.82
N PRO A 58 3.96 3.30 -5.61
CA PRO A 58 3.76 3.33 -7.05
C PRO A 58 4.17 1.98 -7.68
N VAL A 59 3.35 1.44 -8.57
CA VAL A 59 3.65 0.20 -9.29
C VAL A 59 4.71 0.48 -10.36
N ILE A 60 5.78 -0.31 -10.36
CA ILE A 60 6.88 -0.19 -11.33
C ILE A 60 6.35 -0.54 -12.74
N GLY A 61 6.66 0.31 -13.72
CA GLY A 61 6.28 0.08 -15.13
C GLY A 61 4.89 0.58 -15.50
N THR A 62 4.11 1.10 -14.55
CA THR A 62 2.80 1.72 -14.82
C THR A 62 2.79 3.15 -14.30
N LEU A 63 2.30 4.09 -15.11
CA LEU A 63 2.24 5.49 -14.69
C LEU A 63 1.12 5.73 -13.67
N SER A 64 -0.04 5.09 -13.79
CA SER A 64 -1.23 5.48 -13.03
C SER A 64 -1.58 4.57 -11.84
N GLN A 65 -0.76 3.59 -11.47
CA GLN A 65 -1.15 2.59 -10.45
C GLN A 65 -0.33 2.67 -9.17
N ILE A 66 -1.00 2.41 -8.04
CA ILE A 66 -0.41 2.33 -6.70
C ILE A 66 -0.85 1.00 -6.10
N SER A 67 0.11 0.18 -5.67
CA SER A 67 -0.17 -1.03 -4.92
C SER A 67 -0.35 -0.67 -3.46
N VAL A 68 -1.39 -1.23 -2.82
CA VAL A 68 -1.69 -1.00 -1.41
C VAL A 68 -1.88 -2.33 -0.70
N VAL A 69 -1.16 -2.53 0.40
CA VAL A 69 -1.30 -3.67 1.31
C VAL A 69 -1.83 -3.17 2.64
N MET A 70 -2.88 -3.80 3.15
CA MET A 70 -3.58 -3.39 4.37
C MET A 70 -4.22 -4.61 5.05
N ALA A 71 -4.68 -4.44 6.28
CA ALA A 71 -5.46 -5.47 6.98
C ALA A 71 -6.84 -5.65 6.32
N ILE A 72 -7.31 -6.90 6.22
CA ILE A 72 -8.63 -7.24 5.66
C ILE A 72 -9.78 -6.47 6.35
N PRO A 73 -9.82 -6.32 7.69
CA PRO A 73 -10.86 -5.51 8.34
C PRO A 73 -10.84 -4.05 7.89
N PHE A 74 -9.64 -3.48 7.67
CA PHE A 74 -9.50 -2.12 7.19
C PHE A 74 -9.99 -1.98 5.75
N TYR A 75 -9.64 -2.93 4.87
CA TYR A 75 -10.17 -2.95 3.50
C TYR A 75 -11.70 -2.99 3.48
N LYS A 76 -12.31 -3.89 4.28
CA LYS A 76 -13.77 -4.04 4.39
C LYS A 76 -14.49 -2.82 4.95
N SER A 77 -13.79 -1.92 5.64
CA SER A 77 -14.36 -0.66 6.13
C SER A 77 -14.72 0.32 5.01
N GLY A 78 -14.16 0.15 3.81
CA GLY A 78 -14.35 1.05 2.68
C GLY A 78 -13.57 2.37 2.77
N ILE A 79 -12.80 2.62 3.84
CA ILE A 79 -12.05 3.88 4.04
C ILE A 79 -11.07 4.12 2.88
N CYS A 80 -10.33 3.08 2.47
CA CYS A 80 -9.38 3.18 1.35
C CYS A 80 -10.08 3.54 0.04
N GLN A 81 -11.23 2.92 -0.22
CA GLN A 81 -12.04 3.19 -1.41
C GLN A 81 -12.56 4.63 -1.40
N ALA A 82 -13.18 5.08 -0.31
CA ALA A 82 -13.69 6.44 -0.19
C ALA A 82 -12.58 7.49 -0.36
N TYR A 83 -11.38 7.20 0.16
CA TYR A 83 -10.22 8.07 -0.02
C TYR A 83 -9.75 8.10 -1.49
N ALA A 84 -9.65 6.94 -2.15
CA ALA A 84 -9.28 6.88 -3.57
C ALA A 84 -10.27 7.67 -4.44
N GLU A 85 -11.58 7.48 -4.22
CA GLU A 85 -12.65 8.19 -4.94
C GLU A 85 -12.56 9.71 -4.73
N LYS A 86 -12.26 10.16 -3.51
CA LYS A 86 -12.03 11.60 -3.22
C LYS A 86 -10.87 12.19 -4.01
N GLN A 87 -9.88 11.39 -4.37
CA GLN A 87 -8.74 11.77 -5.21
C GLN A 87 -9.01 11.54 -6.71
N GLY A 88 -10.25 11.19 -7.08
CA GLY A 88 -10.61 10.84 -8.46
C GLY A 88 -10.04 9.51 -8.93
N ALA A 89 -9.54 8.67 -8.03
CA ALA A 89 -8.96 7.36 -8.34
C ALA A 89 -9.97 6.24 -8.06
N THR A 90 -9.69 5.05 -8.58
CA THR A 90 -10.52 3.85 -8.39
C THR A 90 -9.72 2.75 -7.72
N VAL A 91 -10.37 1.91 -6.92
CA VAL A 91 -9.76 0.75 -6.27
C VAL A 91 -10.17 -0.52 -7.01
N SER A 92 -9.21 -1.33 -7.42
CA SER A 92 -9.49 -2.63 -8.04
C SER A 92 -9.97 -3.64 -6.99
N ALA A 93 -10.78 -4.62 -7.42
CA ALA A 93 -11.13 -5.75 -6.58
C ALA A 93 -9.87 -6.47 -6.07
N GLU A 94 -9.93 -6.89 -4.81
CA GLU A 94 -8.85 -7.53 -4.04
C GLU A 94 -8.26 -8.76 -4.76
N ARG A 95 -6.93 -8.82 -4.84
CA ARG A 95 -6.21 -10.05 -5.17
C ARG A 95 -5.87 -10.75 -3.86
N CYS A 96 -6.83 -11.49 -3.31
CA CYS A 96 -6.54 -12.42 -2.23
C CYS A 96 -5.72 -13.57 -2.82
N HIS A 97 -4.44 -13.65 -2.47
CA HIS A 97 -3.66 -14.86 -2.70
C HIS A 97 -4.20 -15.92 -1.74
N SER A 98 -5.15 -16.73 -2.22
CA SER A 98 -5.47 -18.01 -1.59
C SER A 98 -4.21 -18.86 -1.66
N SER A 99 -3.64 -19.18 -0.50
CA SER A 99 -2.60 -20.21 -0.35
C SER A 99 -3.08 -21.55 -0.89
#